data_AF-A0A2W6ZSR7-F1
#
_entry.id   AF-A0A2W6ZSR7-F1
#
_cell.length_a   1.000
_cell.length_b   1.000
_cell.length_c   1.000
_cell.angle_alpha   90.00
_cell.angle_beta   90.00
_cell.angle_gamma   90.00
#
_symmetry.space_group_name_H-M   'P 1'
#
loop_
_entity.id
_entity.type
_entity.pdbx_description
1 polymer ?
#
loop_
_entity_poly.entity_id
_entity_poly.type
_entity_poly.pdbx_seq_one_letter_code
_entity_poly.pdbx_strand_id
1 'polypeptide(L)'
;PWLPEEDPAPDHRRLAMVCVMEESPPGLIPWMIVRTHEYIYQRLKGDGKTHRLHWQKGMFLRNQRHGEAMLELRDRELHLYTEAVWPEYFTNVLQQTLHTLITETWPGLEGRYHFAVPCPTEADNRACMGRFEISALRQFLDEGDTHYRCQFCRTRHEIVDLLYGFEEDTTREQLTRIETKVDRGFAEIQNNLAEWESRIANYTMGIMRAIANEAKAGPRLFTLEPIDGNWRRLFDQRYRLHLWCEAENCQHRVHQPDLGVYEFDAPRDWVIKVAPYANLVSRVLKTVLPLAAPAANLYFGEAVMDDWGIQQSLDAMKDATGTLLNEEFSVAEPGRLKDGLLTEAERSGILALHAFLRDEDPHHQRLGLKRMPTYTGDYLWLCDTHFQAAQPKIPDRIE
;
A
#
# COMPACT_ATOMS: atom_id res chain seq x y z
N PRO A 1 16.17 -11.99 15.90
CA PRO A 1 15.85 -12.58 14.58
C PRO A 1 15.50 -14.05 14.81
N TRP A 2 14.44 -14.50 14.17
CA TRP A 2 13.98 -15.89 14.20
C TRP A 2 14.52 -16.65 12.99
N LEU A 3 14.42 -17.98 13.04
CA LEU A 3 14.69 -18.88 11.91
C LEU A 3 13.40 -19.52 11.39
N PRO A 4 13.30 -19.87 10.09
CA PRO A 4 12.08 -20.45 9.53
C PRO A 4 11.63 -21.75 10.19
N GLU A 5 12.55 -22.50 10.80
CA GLU A 5 12.29 -23.76 11.50
C GLU A 5 11.76 -23.55 12.93
N GLU A 6 11.86 -22.34 13.47
CA GLU A 6 11.34 -22.01 14.81
C GLU A 6 9.84 -21.73 14.75
N ASP A 7 9.07 -22.10 15.78
CA ASP A 7 7.67 -21.70 15.87
C ASP A 7 7.54 -20.16 15.86
N PRO A 8 6.51 -19.59 15.20
CA PRO A 8 6.24 -18.16 15.28
C PRO A 8 6.05 -17.70 16.72
N ALA A 9 6.33 -16.42 17.00
CA ALA A 9 6.02 -15.84 18.30
C ALA A 9 4.52 -16.00 18.65
N PRO A 10 4.16 -16.00 19.95
CA PRO A 10 2.75 -16.02 20.35
C PRO A 10 1.94 -14.94 19.63
N ASP A 11 0.75 -15.31 19.15
CA ASP A 11 -0.18 -14.45 18.39
C ASP A 11 0.34 -13.95 17.03
N HIS A 12 1.53 -14.41 16.60
CA HIS A 12 2.04 -14.17 15.26
C HIS A 12 1.71 -15.34 14.33
N ARG A 13 1.58 -15.01 13.05
CA ARG A 13 1.55 -15.95 11.94
C ARG A 13 2.78 -15.77 11.08
N ARG A 14 3.18 -16.86 10.43
CA ARG A 14 4.26 -16.85 9.45
C ARG A 14 3.72 -17.27 8.09
N LEU A 15 4.01 -16.46 7.07
CA LEU A 15 3.78 -16.84 5.68
C LEU A 15 5.10 -17.20 5.02
N ALA A 16 5.02 -18.14 4.08
CA ALA A 16 6.13 -18.57 3.27
C ALA A 16 5.77 -18.45 1.79
N MET A 17 6.62 -17.78 1.02
CA MET A 17 6.53 -17.66 -0.42
C MET A 17 7.89 -18.00 -1.03
N VAL A 18 7.88 -18.57 -2.22
CA VAL A 18 9.08 -18.85 -2.99
C VAL A 18 8.96 -18.18 -4.35
N CYS A 19 9.95 -17.35 -4.71
CA CYS A 19 10.12 -16.90 -6.08
C CYS A 19 11.00 -17.93 -6.80
N VAL A 20 10.39 -18.73 -7.67
CA VAL A 20 11.07 -19.77 -8.46
C VAL A 20 11.49 -19.16 -9.79
N MET A 21 12.77 -19.23 -10.11
CA MET A 21 13.35 -18.63 -11.32
C MET A 21 14.02 -19.71 -12.18
N GLU A 22 13.95 -19.58 -13.51
CA GLU A 22 14.68 -20.49 -14.42
C GLU A 22 16.20 -20.36 -14.31
N GLU A 23 16.69 -19.18 -13.95
CA GLU A 23 18.09 -18.87 -13.70
C GLU A 23 18.20 -17.91 -12.51
N SER A 24 19.26 -18.03 -11.71
CA SER A 24 19.48 -17.11 -10.60
C SER A 24 20.04 -15.79 -11.15
N PRO A 25 19.33 -14.66 -11.02
CA PRO A 25 19.83 -13.39 -11.53
C PRO A 25 21.10 -12.95 -10.79
N PRO A 26 22.13 -12.48 -11.50
CA PRO A 26 23.38 -12.06 -10.88
C PRO A 26 23.14 -10.82 -10.01
N GLY A 27 23.57 -10.89 -8.75
CA GLY A 27 23.44 -9.77 -7.82
C GLY A 27 22.04 -9.55 -7.26
N LEU A 28 21.13 -10.53 -7.36
CA LEU A 28 19.77 -10.43 -6.80
C LEU A 28 19.74 -9.97 -5.35
N ILE A 29 20.52 -10.63 -4.47
CA ILE A 29 20.58 -10.29 -3.04
C ILE A 29 21.12 -8.87 -2.80
N PRO A 30 22.28 -8.46 -3.38
CA PRO A 30 22.73 -7.06 -3.31
C PRO A 30 21.66 -6.04 -3.74
N TRP A 31 20.97 -6.29 -4.85
CA TRP A 31 19.90 -5.41 -5.32
C TRP A 31 18.71 -5.37 -4.37
N MET A 32 18.31 -6.52 -3.81
CA MET A 32 17.29 -6.57 -2.77
C MET A 32 17.69 -5.78 -1.52
N ILE A 33 18.95 -5.87 -1.06
CA ILE A 33 19.45 -5.09 0.08
C ILE A 33 19.28 -3.58 -0.15
N VAL A 34 19.58 -3.11 -1.37
CA VAL A 34 19.40 -1.70 -1.75
C VAL A 34 17.91 -1.34 -1.79
N ARG A 35 17.08 -2.16 -2.43
CA ARG A 35 15.63 -1.93 -2.57
C ARG A 35 14.88 -2.02 -1.25
N THR A 36 15.39 -2.73 -0.25
CA THR A 36 14.75 -2.86 1.07
C THR A 36 15.53 -2.16 2.17
N HIS A 37 16.32 -1.15 1.82
CA HIS A 37 17.27 -0.52 2.76
C HIS A 37 16.58 0.08 4.00
N GLU A 38 15.35 0.57 3.83
CA GLU A 38 14.52 1.15 4.88
C GLU A 38 14.06 0.11 5.93
N TYR A 39 13.97 -1.16 5.52
CA TYR A 39 13.57 -2.28 6.37
C TYR A 39 14.77 -3.05 6.93
N ILE A 40 16.01 -2.59 6.73
CA ILE A 40 17.18 -3.35 7.18
C ILE A 40 17.13 -3.52 8.71
N TYR A 41 17.19 -4.78 9.15
CA TYR A 41 17.30 -5.08 10.57
C TYR A 41 18.63 -4.58 11.12
N GLN A 42 18.57 -3.70 12.12
CA GLN A 42 19.72 -3.15 12.81
C GLN A 42 19.84 -3.74 14.22
N ARG A 43 21.03 -4.22 14.57
CA ARG A 43 21.37 -4.69 15.91
C ARG A 43 22.49 -3.84 16.48
N LEU A 44 22.24 -3.22 17.62
CA LEU A 44 23.28 -2.63 18.47
C LEU A 44 24.05 -3.77 19.14
N LYS A 45 25.37 -3.81 18.93
CA LYS A 45 26.26 -4.66 19.72
C LYS A 45 26.77 -3.90 20.95
N GLY A 46 27.28 -4.65 21.93
CA GLY A 46 27.89 -4.08 23.15
C GLY A 46 29.14 -3.22 22.91
N ASP A 47 29.64 -3.17 21.67
CA ASP A 47 30.72 -2.28 21.23
C ASP A 47 30.22 -0.92 20.71
N GLY A 48 28.91 -0.65 20.79
CA GLY A 48 28.29 0.58 20.30
C GLY A 48 28.10 0.64 18.79
N LYS A 49 28.49 -0.40 18.03
CA LYS A 49 28.34 -0.44 16.57
C LYS A 49 26.98 -1.00 16.17
N THR A 50 26.39 -0.38 15.15
CA THR A 50 25.16 -0.84 14.52
C THR A 50 25.49 -1.82 13.41
N HIS A 51 25.08 -3.07 13.57
CA HIS A 51 25.22 -4.09 12.54
C HIS A 51 23.91 -4.29 11.79
N ARG A 52 24.01 -4.33 10.45
CA ARG A 52 22.92 -4.67 9.54
C ARG A 52 22.93 -6.18 9.30
N LEU A 53 21.76 -6.83 9.39
CA LEU A 53 21.68 -8.30 9.28
C LEU A 53 21.42 -8.74 7.83
N HIS A 54 22.49 -8.89 7.06
CA HIS A 54 22.47 -9.50 5.73
C HIS A 54 23.73 -10.35 5.51
N TRP A 55 23.66 -11.31 4.60
CA TRP A 55 24.75 -12.21 4.23
C TRP A 55 24.72 -12.46 2.71
N GLN A 56 25.69 -13.23 2.21
CA GLN A 56 25.87 -13.43 0.77
C GLN A 56 24.61 -13.95 0.04
N LYS A 57 23.80 -14.76 0.73
CA LYS A 57 22.63 -15.43 0.16
C LYS A 57 21.32 -14.94 0.75
N GLY A 58 21.29 -13.88 1.56
CA GLY A 58 20.05 -13.50 2.20
C GLY A 58 20.13 -12.27 3.08
N MET A 59 19.01 -11.94 3.68
CA MET A 59 18.87 -10.80 4.58
C MET A 59 17.72 -11.01 5.55
N PHE A 60 17.80 -10.30 6.66
CA PHE A 60 16.72 -10.19 7.62
C PHE A 60 16.25 -8.74 7.67
N LEU A 61 14.94 -8.56 7.56
CA LEU A 61 14.28 -7.27 7.46
C LEU A 61 13.28 -7.09 8.61
N ARG A 62 13.04 -5.84 8.98
CA ARG A 62 12.04 -5.43 9.95
C ARG A 62 11.30 -4.21 9.43
N ASN A 63 10.01 -4.38 9.20
CA ASN A 63 9.07 -3.28 9.16
C ASN A 63 8.61 -2.99 10.59
N GLN A 64 8.90 -1.78 11.11
CA GLN A 64 8.67 -1.46 12.52
C GLN A 64 7.24 -1.68 13.00
N ARG A 65 6.25 -1.55 12.11
CA ARG A 65 4.82 -1.71 12.44
C ARG A 65 4.21 -3.02 11.91
N HIS A 66 4.79 -3.59 10.86
CA HIS A 66 4.15 -4.66 10.10
C HIS A 66 4.94 -5.97 10.05
N GLY A 67 5.92 -6.12 10.94
CA GLY A 67 6.57 -7.40 11.21
C GLY A 67 7.97 -7.55 10.64
N GLU A 68 8.46 -8.78 10.65
CA GLU A 68 9.82 -9.14 10.26
C GLU A 68 9.80 -10.09 9.07
N ALA A 69 10.90 -10.12 8.32
CA ALA A 69 11.04 -11.02 7.20
C ALA A 69 12.45 -11.59 7.07
N MET A 70 12.53 -12.83 6.61
CA MET A 70 13.79 -13.48 6.22
C MET A 70 13.74 -13.85 4.74
N LEU A 71 14.75 -13.41 4.00
CA LEU A 71 14.94 -13.76 2.59
C LEU A 71 16.18 -14.62 2.46
N GLU A 72 16.07 -15.74 1.73
CA GLU A 72 17.20 -16.62 1.46
C GLU A 72 17.17 -17.19 0.03
N LEU A 73 18.25 -16.96 -0.71
CA LEU A 73 18.48 -17.51 -2.03
C LEU A 73 19.09 -18.92 -1.91
N ARG A 74 18.34 -19.91 -2.39
CA ARG A 74 18.73 -21.32 -2.48
C ARG A 74 18.71 -21.72 -3.96
N ASP A 75 19.90 -21.80 -4.55
CA ASP A 75 20.10 -22.04 -5.99
C ASP A 75 19.33 -21.03 -6.87
N ARG A 76 18.17 -21.41 -7.38
CA ARG A 76 17.30 -20.57 -8.23
C ARG A 76 15.97 -20.22 -7.57
N GLU A 77 15.84 -20.50 -6.28
CA GLU A 77 14.66 -20.19 -5.47
C GLU A 77 15.03 -19.11 -4.46
N LEU A 78 14.34 -17.97 -4.50
CA LEU A 78 14.40 -17.00 -3.42
C LEU A 78 13.23 -17.27 -2.47
N HIS A 79 13.56 -17.81 -1.30
CA HIS A 79 12.61 -18.06 -0.22
C HIS A 79 12.37 -16.77 0.55
N LEU A 80 11.10 -16.47 0.76
CA LEU A 80 10.60 -15.34 1.54
C LEU A 80 9.77 -15.88 2.70
N TYR A 81 10.15 -15.55 3.92
CA TYR A 81 9.37 -15.80 5.11
C TYR A 81 9.03 -14.47 5.77
N THR A 82 7.80 -14.29 6.19
CA THR A 82 7.32 -13.09 6.87
C THR A 82 6.59 -13.48 8.13
N GLU A 83 6.87 -12.81 9.24
CA GLU A 83 6.24 -13.08 10.53
C GLU A 83 5.72 -11.78 11.15
N ALA A 84 4.44 -11.79 11.49
CA ALA A 84 3.75 -10.70 12.17
C ALA A 84 2.43 -11.20 12.76
N VAL A 85 1.70 -10.34 13.47
CA VAL A 85 0.27 -10.59 13.77
C VAL A 85 -0.55 -10.72 12.47
N TRP A 86 -0.17 -9.95 11.44
CA TRP A 86 -0.75 -10.00 10.08
C TRP A 86 0.36 -9.86 9.01
N PRO A 87 1.08 -10.95 8.68
CA PRO A 87 2.27 -10.95 7.80
C PRO A 87 2.05 -10.53 6.34
N GLU A 88 0.81 -10.44 5.90
CA GLU A 88 0.36 -10.30 4.51
C GLU A 88 0.78 -8.97 3.92
N TYR A 89 0.69 -7.90 4.69
CA TYR A 89 1.16 -6.59 4.25
C TYR A 89 2.62 -6.64 3.83
N PHE A 90 3.48 -7.10 4.73
CA PHE A 90 4.92 -7.09 4.47
C PHE A 90 5.30 -8.12 3.41
N THR A 91 4.57 -9.23 3.32
CA THR A 91 4.69 -10.21 2.22
C THR A 91 4.41 -9.57 0.88
N ASN A 92 3.31 -8.82 0.75
CA ASN A 92 2.93 -8.14 -0.48
C ASN A 92 3.95 -7.06 -0.86
N VAL A 93 4.42 -6.26 0.10
CA VAL A 93 5.51 -5.28 -0.11
C VAL A 93 6.75 -5.96 -0.71
N LEU A 94 7.20 -7.08 -0.12
CA LEU A 94 8.41 -7.78 -0.55
C LEU A 94 8.22 -8.50 -1.89
N GLN A 95 7.05 -9.12 -2.11
CA GLN A 95 6.69 -9.72 -3.39
C GLN A 95 6.71 -8.70 -4.52
N GLN A 96 6.10 -7.53 -4.32
CA GLN A 96 6.06 -6.47 -5.34
C GLN A 96 7.42 -5.83 -5.58
N THR A 97 8.19 -5.63 -4.51
CA THR A 97 9.58 -5.15 -4.62
C THR A 97 10.40 -6.12 -5.47
N LEU A 98 10.28 -7.42 -5.23
CA LEU A 98 11.00 -8.45 -5.97
C LEU A 98 10.52 -8.56 -7.43
N HIS A 99 9.21 -8.54 -7.66
CA HIS A 99 8.63 -8.55 -9.01
C HIS A 99 9.18 -7.37 -9.83
N THR A 100 9.07 -6.16 -9.29
CA THR A 100 9.55 -4.92 -9.93
C THR A 100 11.05 -4.97 -10.19
N LEU A 101 11.83 -5.39 -9.19
CA LEU A 101 13.27 -5.50 -9.31
C LEU A 101 13.65 -6.43 -10.46
N ILE A 102 12.99 -7.59 -10.57
CA ILE A 102 13.25 -8.56 -11.63
C ILE A 102 12.91 -7.97 -13.00
N THR A 103 11.72 -7.41 -13.15
CA THR A 103 11.25 -6.85 -14.43
C THR A 103 12.11 -5.67 -14.91
N GLU A 104 12.57 -4.81 -14.00
CA GLU A 104 13.37 -3.62 -14.35
C GLU A 104 14.84 -3.96 -14.59
N THR A 105 15.41 -4.88 -13.82
CA THR A 105 16.87 -5.14 -13.81
C THR A 105 17.26 -6.28 -14.73
N TRP A 106 16.39 -7.30 -14.86
CA TRP A 106 16.63 -8.46 -15.71
C TRP A 106 15.42 -8.73 -16.63
N PRO A 107 15.19 -7.91 -17.67
CA PRO A 107 14.08 -8.11 -18.61
C PRO A 107 14.08 -9.51 -19.27
N GLY A 108 15.25 -10.15 -19.43
CA GLY A 108 15.36 -11.51 -19.95
C GLY A 108 14.79 -12.62 -19.06
N LEU A 109 14.39 -12.29 -17.82
CA LEU A 109 13.65 -13.18 -16.91
C LEU A 109 12.13 -13.00 -17.02
N GLU A 110 11.62 -12.03 -17.78
CA GLU A 110 10.17 -11.85 -17.94
C GLU A 110 9.49 -13.15 -18.41
N GLY A 111 8.45 -13.58 -17.69
CA GLY A 111 7.75 -14.85 -17.94
C GLY A 111 8.55 -16.12 -17.57
N ARG A 112 9.77 -15.99 -17.06
CA ARG A 112 10.69 -17.10 -16.69
C ARG A 112 10.91 -17.20 -15.17
N TYR A 113 10.01 -16.59 -14.40
CA TYR A 113 9.90 -16.76 -12.95
C TYR A 113 8.42 -16.76 -12.56
N HIS A 114 8.13 -17.34 -11.41
CA HIS A 114 6.79 -17.30 -10.82
C HIS A 114 6.87 -17.32 -9.29
N PHE A 115 5.81 -16.85 -8.64
CA PHE A 115 5.66 -16.93 -7.20
C PHE A 115 4.85 -18.17 -6.83
N ALA A 116 5.34 -18.93 -5.87
CA ALA A 116 4.72 -20.15 -5.41
C ALA A 116 4.65 -20.23 -3.89
N VAL A 117 3.63 -20.92 -3.39
CA VAL A 117 3.52 -21.30 -1.98
C VAL A 117 4.18 -22.66 -1.80
N PRO A 118 5.10 -22.84 -0.83
CA PRO A 118 5.65 -24.14 -0.52
C PRO A 118 4.57 -25.04 0.08
N CYS A 119 4.64 -26.34 -0.21
CA CYS A 119 3.69 -27.29 0.36
C CYS A 119 3.84 -27.34 1.90
N PRO A 120 2.74 -27.19 2.67
CA PRO A 120 2.80 -27.13 4.14
C PRO A 120 3.02 -28.49 4.78
N THR A 121 3.01 -29.59 4.01
CA THR A 121 3.26 -30.93 4.55
C THR A 121 4.73 -31.08 4.93
N GLU A 122 4.96 -31.50 6.17
CA GLU A 122 6.25 -31.97 6.64
C GLU A 122 6.22 -33.49 6.86
N ALA A 123 7.30 -34.16 6.46
CA ALA A 123 7.50 -35.59 6.69
C ALA A 123 8.95 -35.82 7.15
N ASP A 124 9.14 -36.59 8.22
CA ASP A 124 10.47 -36.90 8.80
C ASP A 124 11.34 -35.65 9.07
N ASN A 125 10.74 -34.58 9.61
CA ASN A 125 11.37 -33.26 9.81
C ASN A 125 11.94 -32.64 8.52
N ARG A 126 11.36 -32.99 7.36
CA ARG A 126 11.69 -32.37 6.08
C ARG A 126 10.43 -31.80 5.45
N ALA A 127 10.50 -30.51 5.12
CA ALA A 127 9.46 -29.85 4.35
C ALA A 127 9.32 -30.50 2.96
N CYS A 128 8.08 -30.65 2.50
CA CYS A 128 7.80 -31.17 1.17
C CYS A 128 8.41 -30.24 0.09
N MET A 129 8.95 -30.84 -0.98
CA MET A 129 9.46 -30.11 -2.14
C MET A 129 8.35 -29.53 -3.04
N GLY A 130 7.07 -29.77 -2.70
CA GLY A 130 5.94 -29.21 -3.44
C GLY A 130 5.97 -27.68 -3.48
N ARG A 131 5.63 -27.16 -4.64
CA ARG A 131 5.41 -25.74 -4.91
C ARG A 131 4.08 -25.60 -5.64
N PHE A 132 3.28 -24.64 -5.22
CA PHE A 132 2.01 -24.32 -5.87
C PHE A 132 2.10 -22.91 -6.40
N GLU A 133 2.09 -22.76 -7.72
CA GLU A 133 2.12 -21.45 -8.36
C GLU A 133 0.85 -20.65 -7.96
N ILE A 134 1.04 -19.45 -7.43
CA ILE A 134 -0.06 -18.62 -6.90
C ILE A 134 -1.06 -18.26 -8.00
N SER A 135 -0.59 -17.89 -9.19
CA SER A 135 -1.44 -17.60 -10.36
C SER A 135 -2.30 -18.79 -10.75
N ALA A 136 -1.73 -20.00 -10.78
CA ALA A 136 -2.46 -21.22 -11.09
C ALA A 136 -3.52 -21.55 -10.02
N LEU A 137 -3.16 -21.44 -8.73
CA LEU A 137 -4.11 -21.65 -7.64
C LEU A 137 -5.33 -20.72 -7.73
N ARG A 138 -5.10 -19.43 -8.06
CA ARG A 138 -6.17 -18.45 -8.28
C ARG A 138 -7.07 -18.86 -9.45
N GLN A 139 -6.47 -19.24 -10.59
CA GLN A 139 -7.22 -19.71 -11.75
C GLN A 139 -8.09 -20.94 -11.42
N PHE A 140 -7.55 -21.92 -10.70
CA PHE A 140 -8.34 -23.10 -10.29
C PHE A 140 -9.52 -22.70 -9.38
N LEU A 141 -9.31 -21.77 -8.45
CA LEU A 141 -10.38 -21.27 -7.60
C LEU A 141 -11.49 -20.59 -8.42
N ASP A 142 -11.12 -19.78 -9.41
CA ASP A 142 -12.06 -19.11 -10.33
C ASP A 142 -12.84 -20.11 -11.21
N GLU A 143 -12.22 -21.23 -11.57
CA GLU A 143 -12.83 -22.34 -12.29
C GLU A 143 -13.76 -23.21 -11.41
N GLY A 144 -13.76 -22.97 -10.09
CA GLY A 144 -14.61 -23.64 -9.10
C GLY A 144 -13.93 -24.81 -8.39
N ASP A 145 -12.64 -25.06 -8.64
CA ASP A 145 -11.87 -26.04 -7.89
C ASP A 145 -11.58 -25.52 -6.49
N THR A 146 -11.77 -26.38 -5.49
CA THR A 146 -11.55 -26.04 -4.08
C THR A 146 -10.29 -26.68 -3.51
N HIS A 147 -9.69 -27.62 -4.23
CA HIS A 147 -8.57 -28.41 -3.73
C HIS A 147 -7.53 -28.67 -4.80
N TYR A 148 -6.27 -28.68 -4.38
CA TYR A 148 -5.14 -29.03 -5.23
C TYR A 148 -4.31 -30.15 -4.59
N ARG A 149 -3.87 -31.13 -5.39
CA ARG A 149 -3.09 -32.27 -4.91
C ARG A 149 -1.59 -32.04 -5.12
N CYS A 150 -0.81 -32.12 -4.04
CA CYS A 150 0.65 -32.03 -4.15
C CYS A 150 1.21 -33.18 -5.00
N GLN A 151 2.03 -32.87 -6.00
CA GLN A 151 2.65 -33.88 -6.86
C GLN A 151 3.75 -34.69 -6.16
N PHE A 152 4.31 -34.18 -5.05
CA PHE A 152 5.38 -34.82 -4.29
C PHE A 152 4.84 -35.66 -3.13
N CYS A 153 4.22 -35.02 -2.11
CA CYS A 153 3.69 -35.75 -0.94
C CYS A 153 2.31 -36.40 -1.18
N ARG A 154 1.66 -36.10 -2.31
CA ARG A 154 0.31 -36.62 -2.67
C ARG A 154 -0.83 -36.19 -1.74
N THR A 155 -0.56 -35.36 -0.73
CA THR A 155 -1.56 -34.72 0.12
C THR A 155 -2.46 -33.81 -0.71
N ARG A 156 -3.75 -33.82 -0.40
CA ARG A 156 -4.74 -32.89 -0.97
C ARG A 156 -4.83 -31.69 -0.03
N HIS A 157 -4.64 -30.50 -0.58
CA HIS A 157 -4.74 -29.24 0.16
C HIS A 157 -5.97 -28.47 -0.33
N GLU A 158 -6.61 -27.73 0.57
CA GLU A 158 -7.60 -26.73 0.16
C GLU A 158 -6.87 -25.57 -0.53
N ILE A 159 -7.38 -25.11 -1.66
CA ILE A 159 -6.75 -24.02 -2.41
C ILE A 159 -6.79 -22.73 -1.59
N VAL A 160 -7.88 -22.51 -0.86
CA VAL A 160 -8.04 -21.35 0.04
C VAL A 160 -6.99 -21.35 1.15
N ASP A 161 -6.66 -22.51 1.74
CA ASP A 161 -5.61 -22.60 2.77
C ASP A 161 -4.21 -22.30 2.20
N LEU A 162 -3.95 -22.71 0.96
CA LEU A 162 -2.68 -22.41 0.29
C LEU A 162 -2.59 -20.93 -0.10
N LEU A 163 -3.70 -20.34 -0.53
CA LEU A 163 -3.80 -18.92 -0.83
C LEU A 163 -3.98 -18.07 0.43
N TYR A 164 -4.16 -18.66 1.60
CA TYR A 164 -4.42 -17.92 2.82
C TYR A 164 -3.23 -17.01 3.13
N GLY A 165 -3.50 -15.71 3.18
CA GLY A 165 -2.47 -14.68 3.28
C GLY A 165 -1.82 -14.23 1.96
N PHE A 166 -2.25 -14.77 0.84
CA PHE A 166 -1.97 -14.29 -0.52
C PHE A 166 -3.27 -13.87 -1.23
N GLU A 167 -4.37 -13.79 -0.48
CA GLU A 167 -5.67 -13.33 -0.93
C GLU A 167 -5.63 -11.84 -1.25
N GLU A 168 -5.91 -11.51 -2.50
CA GLU A 168 -6.35 -10.18 -2.88
C GLU A 168 -7.88 -10.19 -2.79
N ASP A 169 -8.45 -10.03 -1.59
CA ASP A 169 -9.85 -9.59 -1.52
C ASP A 169 -9.99 -8.38 -2.46
N THR A 170 -11.15 -8.23 -3.12
CA THR A 170 -11.35 -7.03 -3.92
C THR A 170 -11.19 -5.82 -3.00
N THR A 171 -10.26 -4.91 -3.35
CA THR A 171 -9.89 -3.77 -2.49
C THR A 171 -11.13 -2.99 -2.03
N ARG A 172 -12.19 -2.92 -2.85
CA ARG A 172 -13.48 -2.30 -2.48
C ARG A 172 -14.26 -3.01 -1.38
N GLU A 173 -14.29 -4.34 -1.36
CA GLU A 173 -14.94 -5.09 -0.30
C GLU A 173 -14.18 -4.92 1.02
N GLN A 174 -12.85 -4.91 0.96
CA GLN A 174 -12.01 -4.59 2.11
C GLN A 174 -12.29 -3.18 2.65
N LEU A 175 -12.38 -2.17 1.78
CA LEU A 175 -12.72 -0.79 2.19
C LEU A 175 -14.03 -0.76 2.97
N THR A 176 -15.08 -1.34 2.41
CA THR A 176 -16.42 -1.31 3.01
C THR A 176 -16.43 -2.02 4.37
N ARG A 177 -15.71 -3.14 4.48
CA ARG A 177 -15.55 -3.87 5.74
C ARG A 177 -14.75 -3.09 6.77
N ILE A 178 -13.68 -2.40 6.36
CA ILE A 178 -12.85 -1.57 7.24
C ILE A 178 -13.64 -0.35 7.72
N GLU A 179 -14.29 0.38 6.82
CA GLU A 179 -15.13 1.53 7.15
C GLU A 179 -16.21 1.18 8.16
N THR A 180 -16.94 0.07 7.92
CA THR A 180 -18.01 -0.37 8.83
C THR A 180 -17.48 -0.59 10.25
N LYS A 181 -16.25 -1.06 10.38
CA LYS A 181 -15.63 -1.32 11.69
C LYS A 181 -15.02 -0.05 12.30
N VAL A 182 -14.50 0.89 11.49
CA VAL A 182 -14.11 2.23 11.95
C VAL A 182 -15.34 2.97 12.50
N ASP A 183 -16.47 2.90 11.79
CA ASP A 183 -17.74 3.54 12.18
C ASP A 183 -18.36 2.92 13.44
N ARG A 184 -18.12 1.63 13.70
CA ARG A 184 -18.56 0.95 14.95
C ARG A 184 -17.70 1.29 16.17
N GLY A 185 -16.61 2.05 15.99
CA GLY A 185 -15.81 2.62 17.07
C GLY A 185 -14.64 1.76 17.54
N PHE A 186 -13.61 2.43 18.07
CA PHE A 186 -12.34 1.85 18.53
C PHE A 186 -12.43 0.85 19.69
N ALA A 187 -13.58 0.71 20.33
CA ALA A 187 -13.73 -0.12 21.53
C ALA A 187 -13.53 -1.63 21.25
N GLU A 188 -13.89 -2.12 20.05
CA GLU A 188 -13.60 -3.50 19.63
C GLU A 188 -12.17 -3.66 19.07
N ILE A 189 -11.50 -2.55 18.73
CA ILE A 189 -10.19 -2.52 18.04
C ILE A 189 -9.02 -2.68 19.03
N GLN A 190 -9.20 -2.30 20.30
CA GLN A 190 -8.12 -2.30 21.30
C GLN A 190 -7.43 -3.66 21.49
N ASN A 191 -8.13 -4.77 21.26
CA ASN A 191 -7.55 -6.10 21.45
C ASN A 191 -6.63 -6.55 20.29
N ASN A 192 -6.72 -5.95 19.09
CA ASN A 192 -5.97 -6.38 17.89
C ASN A 192 -5.44 -5.18 17.05
N LEU A 193 -4.97 -4.11 17.69
CA LEU A 193 -4.55 -2.88 16.98
C LEU A 193 -3.47 -3.14 15.90
N ALA A 194 -2.48 -4.00 16.17
CA ALA A 194 -1.38 -4.29 15.23
C ALA A 194 -1.84 -5.08 13.98
N GLU A 195 -2.76 -6.04 14.14
CA GLU A 195 -3.40 -6.75 13.02
C GLU A 195 -4.11 -5.72 12.14
N TRP A 196 -4.89 -4.85 12.79
CA TRP A 196 -5.69 -3.83 12.18
C TRP A 196 -4.90 -2.80 11.39
N GLU A 197 -3.83 -2.28 11.99
CA GLU A 197 -2.89 -1.37 11.34
C GLU A 197 -2.34 -1.98 10.05
N SER A 198 -1.92 -3.24 10.11
CA SER A 198 -1.38 -3.95 8.94
C SER A 198 -2.44 -4.18 7.86
N ARG A 199 -3.70 -4.41 8.23
CA ARG A 199 -4.81 -4.53 7.27
C ARG A 199 -5.09 -3.23 6.56
N ILE A 200 -5.12 -2.12 7.31
CA ILE A 200 -5.31 -0.77 6.76
C ILE A 200 -4.15 -0.39 5.84
N ALA A 201 -2.91 -0.70 6.23
CA ALA A 201 -1.73 -0.47 5.41
C ALA A 201 -1.80 -1.26 4.09
N ASN A 202 -2.14 -2.56 4.15
CA ASN A 202 -2.29 -3.41 2.97
C ASN A 202 -3.37 -2.91 2.01
N TYR A 203 -4.51 -2.55 2.56
CA TYR A 203 -5.61 -1.97 1.80
C TYR A 203 -5.19 -0.66 1.11
N THR A 204 -4.57 0.25 1.87
CA THR A 204 -4.11 1.55 1.35
C THR A 204 -3.09 1.36 0.25
N MET A 205 -2.11 0.46 0.44
CA MET A 205 -1.13 0.09 -0.58
C MET A 205 -1.82 -0.44 -1.85
N GLY A 206 -2.81 -1.32 -1.71
CA GLY A 206 -3.57 -1.87 -2.84
C GLY A 206 -4.25 -0.79 -3.69
N ILE A 207 -4.88 0.20 -3.07
CA ILE A 207 -5.46 1.34 -3.80
C ILE A 207 -4.38 2.20 -4.42
N MET A 208 -3.37 2.59 -3.65
CA MET A 208 -2.33 3.49 -4.15
C MET A 208 -1.64 2.88 -5.37
N ARG A 209 -1.49 1.55 -5.38
CA ARG A 209 -1.03 0.78 -6.53
C ARG A 209 -2.03 0.79 -7.70
N ALA A 210 -3.32 0.58 -7.43
CA ALA A 210 -4.38 0.67 -8.45
C ALA A 210 -4.32 1.95 -9.28
N ILE A 211 -3.85 3.04 -8.66
CA ILE A 211 -3.77 4.38 -9.23
C ILE A 211 -2.33 4.85 -9.44
N ALA A 212 -1.37 3.93 -9.41
CA ALA A 212 0.05 4.28 -9.48
C ALA A 212 0.46 4.83 -10.85
N ASN A 213 -0.19 4.37 -11.93
CA ASN A 213 0.03 4.94 -13.25
C ASN A 213 -0.34 6.42 -13.29
N GLU A 214 -1.46 6.77 -12.66
CA GLU A 214 -1.92 8.14 -12.52
C GLU A 214 -0.99 8.94 -11.58
N ALA A 215 -0.35 8.32 -10.59
CA ALA A 215 0.63 8.97 -9.70
C ALA A 215 1.81 9.62 -10.46
N LYS A 216 2.12 9.15 -11.68
CA LYS A 216 3.15 9.78 -12.54
C LYS A 216 2.79 11.22 -12.90
N ALA A 217 1.49 11.53 -13.01
CA ALA A 217 0.95 12.79 -13.50
C ALA A 217 0.64 13.81 -12.39
N GLY A 218 0.54 13.38 -11.13
CA GLY A 218 0.30 14.29 -10.00
C GLY A 218 -0.06 13.59 -8.69
N PRO A 219 -0.19 14.35 -7.58
CA PRO A 219 -0.67 13.85 -6.29
C PRO A 219 -2.04 13.18 -6.40
N ARG A 220 -2.29 12.18 -5.54
CA ARG A 220 -3.52 11.37 -5.58
C ARG A 220 -4.47 11.66 -4.44
N LEU A 221 -3.94 12.06 -3.29
CA LEU A 221 -4.71 12.33 -2.09
C LEU A 221 -5.02 13.82 -1.96
N PHE A 222 -6.30 14.14 -1.79
CA PHE A 222 -6.78 15.50 -1.62
C PHE A 222 -8.08 15.53 -0.81
N THR A 223 -8.39 16.71 -0.27
CA THR A 223 -9.73 17.04 0.21
C THR A 223 -10.24 18.27 -0.51
N LEU A 224 -11.54 18.29 -0.77
CA LEU A 224 -12.25 19.41 -1.40
C LEU A 224 -13.28 19.93 -0.39
N GLU A 225 -13.38 21.24 -0.24
CA GLU A 225 -14.37 21.90 0.62
C GLU A 225 -14.91 23.16 -0.06
N PRO A 226 -16.22 23.47 0.04
CA PRO A 226 -16.75 24.75 -0.39
C PRO A 226 -16.28 25.85 0.56
N ILE A 227 -15.84 26.99 0.02
CA ILE A 227 -15.34 28.11 0.84
C ILE A 227 -16.45 28.66 1.75
N ASP A 228 -17.69 28.69 1.25
CA ASP A 228 -18.86 29.13 2.02
C ASP A 228 -19.37 28.06 3.01
N GLY A 229 -18.71 26.90 3.07
CA GLY A 229 -19.07 25.77 3.94
C GLY A 229 -20.37 25.06 3.56
N ASN A 230 -21.08 25.53 2.54
CA ASN A 230 -22.42 25.05 2.20
C ASN A 230 -22.42 23.98 1.11
N TRP A 231 -22.30 22.73 1.53
CA TRP A 231 -22.40 21.56 0.65
C TRP A 231 -23.78 21.36 -0.01
N ARG A 232 -24.82 22.12 0.36
CA ARG A 232 -26.15 22.03 -0.28
C ARG A 232 -26.21 22.71 -1.65
N ARG A 233 -25.22 23.54 -1.99
CA ARG A 233 -25.14 24.23 -3.29
C ARG A 233 -23.87 23.81 -4.01
N LEU A 234 -23.85 22.59 -4.55
CA LEU A 234 -22.67 22.01 -5.19
C LEU A 234 -22.22 22.72 -6.48
N PHE A 235 -23.01 23.66 -6.99
CA PHE A 235 -22.74 24.38 -8.23
C PHE A 235 -22.67 25.88 -7.97
N ASP A 236 -21.93 26.59 -8.82
CA ASP A 236 -21.76 28.05 -8.79
C ASP A 236 -21.23 28.58 -7.44
N GLN A 237 -20.34 27.81 -6.81
CA GLN A 237 -19.64 28.20 -5.59
C GLN A 237 -18.13 28.01 -5.74
N ARG A 238 -17.40 28.73 -4.90
CA ARG A 238 -15.95 28.66 -4.85
C ARG A 238 -15.51 27.53 -3.94
N TYR A 239 -14.54 26.75 -4.40
CA TYR A 239 -14.01 25.59 -3.71
C TYR A 239 -12.58 25.85 -3.25
N ARG A 240 -12.21 25.20 -2.15
CA ARG A 240 -10.85 25.05 -1.67
C ARG A 240 -10.45 23.57 -1.76
N LEU A 241 -9.36 23.32 -2.46
CA LEU A 241 -8.72 22.02 -2.55
C LEU A 241 -7.45 22.01 -1.70
N HIS A 242 -7.30 20.98 -0.87
CA HIS A 242 -6.10 20.72 -0.08
C HIS A 242 -5.45 19.43 -0.55
N LEU A 243 -4.17 19.49 -0.89
CA LEU A 243 -3.34 18.33 -1.22
C LEU A 243 -2.82 17.66 0.04
N TRP A 244 -2.60 16.35 -0.06
CA TRP A 244 -2.13 15.53 1.06
C TRP A 244 -0.81 14.85 0.73
N CYS A 245 0.07 14.81 1.74
CA CYS A 245 1.27 14.01 1.74
C CYS A 245 0.90 12.52 1.75
N GLU A 246 1.56 11.73 0.90
CA GLU A 246 1.31 10.30 0.71
C GLU A 246 2.25 9.41 1.53
N ALA A 247 2.96 9.97 2.51
CA ALA A 247 3.86 9.21 3.37
C ALA A 247 3.12 8.07 4.09
N GLU A 248 3.67 6.86 4.01
CA GLU A 248 3.10 5.68 4.66
C GLU A 248 2.93 5.93 6.16
N ASN A 249 1.74 5.59 6.69
CA ASN A 249 1.38 5.76 8.10
C ASN A 249 1.47 7.21 8.63
N CYS A 250 1.55 8.21 7.75
CA CYS A 250 1.64 9.63 8.11
C CYS A 250 1.02 10.51 7.01
N GLN A 251 -0.18 10.17 6.54
CA GLN A 251 -0.91 10.98 5.58
C GLN A 251 -1.49 12.21 6.28
N HIS A 252 -1.15 13.39 5.76
CA HIS A 252 -1.58 14.68 6.32
C HIS A 252 -1.74 15.71 5.20
N ARG A 253 -2.53 16.77 5.43
CA ARG A 253 -2.56 17.92 4.53
C ARG A 253 -1.18 18.56 4.42
N VAL A 254 -0.83 19.10 3.26
CA VAL A 254 0.37 19.94 3.14
C VAL A 254 0.24 21.08 4.16
N HIS A 255 1.20 21.14 5.08
CA HIS A 255 1.14 22.05 6.24
C HIS A 255 1.90 23.36 6.00
N GLN A 256 2.63 23.44 4.90
CA GLN A 256 3.47 24.59 4.59
C GLN A 256 2.57 25.76 4.17
N PRO A 257 2.78 26.98 4.71
CA PRO A 257 1.97 28.13 4.36
C PRO A 257 1.91 28.35 2.84
N ASP A 258 0.70 28.60 2.33
CA ASP A 258 0.41 28.90 0.92
C ASP A 258 0.77 27.80 -0.10
N LEU A 259 1.11 26.60 0.37
CA LEU A 259 1.40 25.43 -0.46
C LEU A 259 0.35 24.33 -0.26
N GLY A 260 0.09 23.59 -1.33
CA GLY A 260 -0.88 22.50 -1.38
C GLY A 260 -2.33 22.93 -1.27
N VAL A 261 -2.63 24.24 -1.35
CA VAL A 261 -3.98 24.78 -1.25
C VAL A 261 -4.34 25.59 -2.50
N TYR A 262 -5.50 25.29 -3.08
CA TYR A 262 -6.02 25.91 -4.30
C TYR A 262 -7.46 26.37 -4.08
N GLU A 263 -7.72 27.66 -4.27
CA GLU A 263 -9.07 28.23 -4.22
C GLU A 263 -9.53 28.63 -5.62
N PHE A 264 -10.63 28.07 -6.09
CA PHE A 264 -11.07 28.23 -7.48
C PHE A 264 -12.59 28.12 -7.62
N ASP A 265 -13.12 28.71 -8.69
CA ASP A 265 -14.52 28.56 -9.08
C ASP A 265 -14.63 27.28 -9.92
N ALA A 266 -15.31 26.26 -9.39
CA ALA A 266 -15.40 24.96 -10.05
C ALA A 266 -16.64 24.89 -10.96
N PRO A 267 -16.49 24.68 -12.29
CA PRO A 267 -17.63 24.39 -13.15
C PRO A 267 -18.37 23.14 -12.69
N ARG A 268 -19.70 23.11 -12.84
CA ARG A 268 -20.54 21.94 -12.52
C ARG A 268 -19.98 20.64 -13.10
N ASP A 269 -19.59 20.67 -14.37
CA ASP A 269 -19.06 19.48 -15.06
C ASP A 269 -17.75 18.96 -14.44
N TRP A 270 -16.92 19.86 -13.91
CA TRP A 270 -15.69 19.47 -13.21
C TRP A 270 -16.03 18.78 -11.88
N VAL A 271 -16.97 19.33 -11.11
CA VAL A 271 -17.41 18.75 -9.82
C VAL A 271 -18.00 17.36 -10.02
N ILE A 272 -18.89 17.19 -11.02
CA ILE A 272 -19.47 15.88 -11.37
C ILE A 272 -18.38 14.89 -11.75
N LYS A 273 -17.39 15.32 -12.53
CA LYS A 273 -16.30 14.46 -12.99
C LYS A 273 -15.37 14.02 -11.86
N VAL A 274 -15.07 14.91 -10.91
CA VAL A 274 -14.15 14.63 -9.78
C VAL A 274 -14.85 13.88 -8.64
N ALA A 275 -16.17 14.03 -8.47
CA ALA A 275 -16.93 13.48 -7.36
C ALA A 275 -16.74 11.97 -7.10
N PRO A 276 -16.73 11.06 -8.11
CA PRO A 276 -16.47 9.64 -7.88
C PRO A 276 -15.12 9.38 -7.19
N TYR A 277 -14.07 10.06 -7.65
CA TYR A 277 -12.73 9.91 -7.10
C TYR A 277 -12.58 10.62 -5.74
N ALA A 278 -13.17 11.80 -5.58
CA ALA A 278 -13.24 12.48 -4.28
C ALA A 278 -13.95 11.63 -3.22
N ASN A 279 -15.04 10.94 -3.60
CA ASN A 279 -15.73 10.01 -2.71
C ASN A 279 -14.80 8.87 -2.29
N LEU A 280 -14.13 8.20 -3.24
CA LEU A 280 -13.15 7.16 -2.94
C LEU A 280 -12.06 7.66 -1.98
N VAL A 281 -11.40 8.78 -2.29
CA VAL A 281 -10.34 9.35 -1.47
C VAL A 281 -10.83 9.71 -0.07
N SER A 282 -12.06 10.23 0.08
CA SER A 282 -12.64 10.53 1.40
C SER A 282 -12.72 9.28 2.29
N ARG A 283 -13.10 8.14 1.72
CA ARG A 283 -13.22 6.85 2.41
C ARG A 283 -11.87 6.30 2.82
N VAL A 284 -10.88 6.42 1.93
CA VAL A 284 -9.48 6.05 2.21
C VAL A 284 -8.90 6.89 3.34
N LEU A 285 -8.99 8.22 3.23
CA LEU A 285 -8.43 9.12 4.24
C LEU A 285 -9.11 8.92 5.60
N LYS A 286 -10.43 8.75 5.67
CA LYS A 286 -11.14 8.41 6.92
C LYS A 286 -10.63 7.14 7.58
N THR A 287 -10.27 6.15 6.77
CA THR A 287 -9.77 4.85 7.25
C THR A 287 -8.36 4.96 7.84
N VAL A 288 -7.50 5.78 7.21
CA VAL A 288 -6.09 5.89 7.59
C VAL A 288 -5.85 6.96 8.66
N LEU A 289 -6.71 7.98 8.74
CA LEU A 289 -6.55 9.13 9.62
C LEU A 289 -6.27 8.76 11.09
N PRO A 290 -6.97 7.79 11.72
CA PRO A 290 -6.72 7.47 13.12
C PRO A 290 -5.32 6.90 13.38
N LEU A 291 -4.71 6.27 12.38
CA LEU A 291 -3.34 5.72 12.46
C LEU A 291 -2.28 6.76 12.13
N ALA A 292 -2.61 7.70 11.25
CA ALA A 292 -1.71 8.76 10.82
C ALA A 292 -1.65 9.92 11.82
N ALA A 293 -2.72 10.20 12.57
CA ALA A 293 -2.78 11.35 13.48
C ALA A 293 -1.67 11.35 14.56
N PRO A 294 -1.36 10.22 15.25
CA PRO A 294 -0.25 10.19 16.20
C PRO A 294 1.11 10.47 15.54
N ALA A 295 1.34 9.94 14.33
CA ALA A 295 2.57 10.16 13.59
C ALA A 295 2.70 11.63 13.14
N ALA A 296 1.63 12.21 12.60
CA ALA A 296 1.60 13.62 12.19
C ALA A 296 1.85 14.55 13.38
N ASN A 297 1.26 14.28 14.55
CA ASN A 297 1.51 15.07 15.77
C ASN A 297 2.98 14.98 16.22
N LEU A 298 3.64 13.83 16.06
CA LEU A 298 5.08 13.70 16.35
C LEU A 298 5.95 14.55 15.41
N TYR A 299 5.59 14.66 14.13
CA TYR A 299 6.35 15.42 13.14
C TYR A 299 6.06 16.93 13.16
N PHE A 300 4.83 17.33 13.50
CA PHE A 300 4.36 18.72 13.33
C PHE A 300 3.85 19.39 14.62
N GLY A 301 3.77 18.66 15.74
CA GLY A 301 3.32 19.17 17.05
C GLY A 301 1.89 18.74 17.42
N GLU A 302 1.59 18.68 18.72
CA GLU A 302 0.21 18.48 19.22
C GLU A 302 -0.68 19.65 18.78
N ALA A 303 -1.91 19.34 18.32
CA ALA A 303 -2.96 20.24 17.79
C ALA A 303 -3.05 20.42 16.26
N VAL A 304 -2.06 20.01 15.46
CA VAL A 304 -2.10 20.23 13.99
C VAL A 304 -3.30 19.54 13.31
N MET A 305 -3.64 18.32 13.72
CA MET A 305 -4.75 17.57 13.10
C MET A 305 -6.14 18.01 13.58
N ASP A 306 -6.26 18.44 14.84
CA ASP A 306 -7.51 18.90 15.44
C ASP A 306 -7.86 20.33 14.98
N ASP A 307 -6.86 21.20 14.83
CA ASP A 307 -7.05 22.59 14.35
C ASP A 307 -7.53 22.65 12.89
N TRP A 308 -7.31 21.60 12.10
CA TRP A 308 -7.66 21.57 10.68
C TRP A 308 -9.08 21.07 10.39
N GLY A 309 -9.85 20.63 11.40
CA GLY A 309 -11.22 20.16 11.19
C GLY A 309 -11.33 19.03 10.15
N ILE A 310 -10.29 18.20 10.04
CA ILE A 310 -10.13 17.23 8.95
C ILE A 310 -11.27 16.23 8.91
N GLN A 311 -11.65 15.69 10.06
CA GLN A 311 -12.69 14.67 10.13
C GLN A 311 -14.04 15.21 9.63
N GLN A 312 -14.42 16.41 10.08
CA GLN A 312 -15.63 17.10 9.61
C GLN A 312 -15.57 17.38 8.09
N SER A 313 -14.41 17.79 7.59
CA SER A 313 -14.20 18.04 6.15
C SER A 313 -14.37 16.77 5.32
N LEU A 314 -13.83 15.65 5.81
CA LEU A 314 -13.95 14.34 5.15
C LEU A 314 -15.37 13.79 5.20
N ASP A 315 -16.07 13.97 6.33
CA ASP A 315 -17.48 13.63 6.47
C ASP A 315 -18.32 14.39 5.45
N ALA A 316 -18.18 15.71 5.44
CA ALA A 316 -18.93 16.57 4.54
C ALA A 316 -18.63 16.29 3.05
N MET A 317 -17.36 16.05 2.70
CA MET A 317 -16.98 15.67 1.34
C MET A 317 -17.57 14.31 0.94
N LYS A 318 -17.53 13.30 1.82
CA LYS A 318 -18.11 11.98 1.55
C LYS A 318 -19.61 12.07 1.31
N ASP A 319 -20.33 12.77 2.18
CA ASP A 319 -21.79 12.86 2.12
C ASP A 319 -22.26 13.66 0.90
N ALA A 320 -21.58 14.78 0.61
CA ALA A 320 -21.90 15.62 -0.53
C ALA A 320 -21.64 14.93 -1.87
N THR A 321 -20.46 14.30 -2.02
CA THR A 321 -20.13 13.54 -3.24
C THR A 321 -21.03 12.31 -3.37
N GLY A 322 -21.36 11.61 -2.28
CA GLY A 322 -22.29 10.49 -2.30
C GLY A 322 -23.71 10.89 -2.72
N THR A 323 -24.20 12.04 -2.24
CA THR A 323 -25.52 12.58 -2.64
C THR A 323 -25.53 12.94 -4.12
N LEU A 324 -24.49 13.65 -4.61
CA LEU A 324 -24.35 13.98 -6.02
C LEU A 324 -24.29 12.72 -6.91
N LEU A 325 -23.57 11.70 -6.47
CA LEU A 325 -23.49 10.43 -7.19
C LEU A 325 -24.86 9.75 -7.30
N ASN A 326 -25.66 9.77 -6.23
CA ASN A 326 -27.01 9.21 -6.24
C ASN A 326 -28.00 9.99 -7.12
N GLU A 327 -27.85 11.31 -7.20
CA GLU A 327 -28.71 12.19 -8.00
C GLU A 327 -28.37 12.17 -9.50
N GLU A 328 -27.08 12.20 -9.86
CA GLU A 328 -26.63 12.24 -11.27
C GLU A 328 -26.49 10.86 -11.90
N PHE A 329 -26.16 9.82 -11.11
CA PHE A 329 -25.93 8.46 -11.60
C PHE A 329 -27.01 7.52 -11.08
N SER A 330 -28.25 7.72 -11.54
CA SER A 330 -29.29 6.70 -11.38
C SER A 330 -28.91 5.43 -12.16
N VAL A 331 -28.55 4.39 -11.41
CA VAL A 331 -28.34 3.00 -11.84
C VAL A 331 -27.36 2.82 -13.00
N ALA A 332 -26.07 2.99 -12.73
CA ALA A 332 -25.06 2.25 -13.50
C ALA A 332 -24.89 0.88 -12.83
N GLU A 333 -25.20 -0.21 -13.55
CA GLU A 333 -24.85 -1.57 -13.12
C GLU A 333 -23.38 -1.62 -12.70
N PRO A 334 -23.01 -2.46 -11.70
CA PRO A 334 -21.62 -2.71 -11.38
C PRO A 334 -20.95 -3.33 -12.61
N GLY A 335 -20.37 -2.47 -13.45
CA GLY A 335 -19.59 -2.88 -14.60
C GLY A 335 -18.51 -3.82 -14.12
N ARG A 336 -18.42 -5.01 -14.74
CA ARG A 336 -17.30 -5.92 -14.54
C ARG A 336 -16.01 -5.12 -14.64
N LEU A 337 -15.23 -5.13 -13.55
CA LEU A 337 -13.87 -4.58 -13.50
C LEU A 337 -13.06 -5.28 -14.59
N LYS A 338 -12.97 -4.68 -15.78
CA LYS A 338 -12.07 -5.12 -16.83
C LYS A 338 -10.73 -4.44 -16.56
N ASP A 339 -9.75 -5.22 -16.09
CA ASP A 339 -8.33 -4.87 -15.97
C ASP A 339 -7.95 -3.64 -15.11
N GLY A 340 -8.82 -3.18 -14.20
CA GLY A 340 -8.48 -2.07 -13.30
C GLY A 340 -9.28 -2.08 -12.01
N LEU A 341 -8.62 -1.76 -10.90
CA LEU A 341 -9.22 -1.60 -9.57
C LEU A 341 -10.10 -0.34 -9.47
N LEU A 342 -9.79 0.72 -10.25
CA LEU A 342 -10.66 1.90 -10.38
C LEU A 342 -11.81 1.65 -11.38
N THR A 343 -12.98 2.24 -11.09
CA THR A 343 -14.01 2.39 -12.12
C THR A 343 -13.56 3.42 -13.17
N GLU A 344 -14.15 3.37 -14.36
CA GLU A 344 -13.91 4.39 -15.39
C GLU A 344 -14.23 5.81 -14.88
N ALA A 345 -15.28 5.95 -14.07
CA ALA A 345 -15.68 7.21 -13.46
C ALA A 345 -14.61 7.75 -12.47
N GLU A 346 -14.08 6.90 -11.59
CA GLU A 346 -13.00 7.29 -10.67
C GLU A 346 -11.71 7.64 -11.43
N ARG A 347 -11.36 6.88 -12.47
CA ARG A 347 -10.19 7.18 -13.32
C ARG A 347 -10.35 8.52 -14.03
N SER A 348 -11.54 8.80 -14.55
CA SER A 348 -11.87 10.10 -15.15
C SER A 348 -11.74 11.25 -14.14
N GLY A 349 -12.11 11.01 -12.87
CA GLY A 349 -12.00 11.98 -11.79
C GLY A 349 -10.57 12.35 -11.40
N ILE A 350 -9.68 11.36 -11.21
CA ILE A 350 -8.27 11.67 -10.91
C ILE A 350 -7.57 12.39 -12.07
N LEU A 351 -7.88 12.02 -13.32
CA LEU A 351 -7.34 12.72 -14.49
C LEU A 351 -7.84 14.17 -14.57
N ALA A 352 -9.08 14.44 -14.16
CA ALA A 352 -9.63 15.79 -14.09
C ALA A 352 -8.96 16.64 -13.00
N LEU A 353 -8.64 16.05 -11.85
CA LEU A 353 -7.81 16.69 -10.82
C LEU A 353 -6.44 17.07 -11.37
N HIS A 354 -5.74 16.13 -12.03
CA HIS A 354 -4.40 16.41 -12.56
C HIS A 354 -4.42 17.44 -13.70
N ALA A 355 -5.46 17.45 -14.52
CA ALA A 355 -5.64 18.50 -15.52
C ALA A 355 -5.78 19.87 -14.86
N PHE A 356 -6.64 19.98 -13.85
CA PHE A 356 -6.82 21.19 -13.07
C PHE A 356 -5.50 21.68 -12.43
N LEU A 357 -4.74 20.79 -11.77
CA LEU A 357 -3.47 21.17 -11.14
C LEU A 357 -2.43 21.66 -12.17
N ARG A 358 -2.41 21.09 -13.38
CA ARG A 358 -1.52 21.55 -14.45
C ARG A 358 -1.91 22.92 -15.00
N ASP A 359 -3.20 23.23 -15.02
CA ASP A 359 -3.69 24.52 -15.51
C ASP A 359 -3.46 25.63 -14.47
N GLU A 360 -3.73 25.36 -13.20
CA GLU A 360 -3.56 26.31 -12.09
C GLU A 360 -2.12 26.48 -11.62
N ASP A 361 -1.31 25.43 -11.68
CA ASP A 361 0.10 25.44 -11.29
C ASP A 361 0.99 24.66 -12.28
N PRO A 362 1.18 25.15 -13.51
CA PRO A 362 1.91 24.46 -14.57
C PRO A 362 3.37 24.14 -14.23
N HIS A 363 3.94 24.87 -13.28
CA HIS A 363 5.32 24.74 -12.83
C HIS A 363 5.45 24.07 -11.45
N HIS A 364 4.34 23.61 -10.88
CA HIS A 364 4.29 22.91 -9.59
C HIS A 364 4.93 23.69 -8.42
N GLN A 365 4.91 25.02 -8.47
CA GLN A 365 5.53 25.89 -7.47
C GLN A 365 4.74 25.90 -6.16
N ARG A 366 3.43 25.64 -6.25
CA ARG A 366 2.48 25.68 -5.14
C ARG A 366 2.04 24.30 -4.67
N LEU A 367 2.49 23.20 -5.28
CA LEU A 367 2.07 21.85 -4.86
C LEU A 367 2.41 21.53 -3.40
N GLY A 368 3.57 22.00 -2.90
CA GLY A 368 4.09 21.61 -1.58
C GLY A 368 4.40 20.11 -1.43
N LEU A 369 4.45 19.38 -2.55
CA LEU A 369 4.72 17.96 -2.61
C LEU A 369 5.81 17.68 -3.64
N LYS A 370 6.68 16.73 -3.32
CA LYS A 370 7.77 16.24 -4.17
C LYS A 370 7.53 14.78 -4.51
N ARG A 371 7.70 14.48 -5.80
CA ARG A 371 7.58 13.12 -6.31
C ARG A 371 8.82 12.29 -5.93
N MET A 372 8.60 11.15 -5.29
CA MET A 372 9.63 10.19 -4.93
C MET A 372 9.30 8.82 -5.54
N PRO A 373 10.19 8.18 -6.31
CA PRO A 373 9.98 6.81 -6.74
C PRO A 373 10.05 5.85 -5.54
N THR A 374 9.15 4.87 -5.49
CA THR A 374 9.20 3.78 -4.51
C THR A 374 10.00 2.59 -5.07
N TYR A 375 10.42 1.70 -4.18
CA TYR A 375 11.11 0.48 -4.59
C TYR A 375 10.20 -0.56 -5.26
N THR A 376 8.88 -0.40 -5.12
CA THR A 376 7.84 -1.16 -5.82
C THR A 376 7.55 -0.65 -7.24
N GLY A 377 8.30 0.35 -7.74
CA GLY A 377 8.17 0.84 -9.12
C GLY A 377 7.12 1.95 -9.29
N ASP A 378 6.49 2.38 -8.21
CA ASP A 378 5.48 3.43 -8.19
C ASP A 378 6.09 4.78 -7.76
N TYR A 379 5.24 5.80 -7.56
CA TYR A 379 5.65 7.09 -7.01
C TYR A 379 4.81 7.44 -5.78
N LEU A 380 5.42 8.16 -4.84
CA LEU A 380 4.75 8.87 -3.75
C LEU A 380 4.92 10.37 -3.93
N TRP A 381 3.92 11.14 -3.53
CA TRP A 381 3.99 12.59 -3.42
C TRP A 381 4.14 12.99 -1.95
N LEU A 382 5.34 13.42 -1.57
CA LEU A 382 5.73 13.64 -0.19
C LEU A 382 5.93 15.12 0.11
N CYS A 383 5.53 15.57 1.30
CA CYS A 383 5.92 16.90 1.78
C CYS A 383 7.45 16.97 1.95
N ASP A 384 8.01 18.17 2.07
CA ASP A 384 9.46 18.34 2.19
C ASP A 384 10.07 17.52 3.33
N THR A 385 9.42 17.49 4.49
CA THR A 385 9.89 16.74 5.66
C THR A 385 10.03 15.25 5.36
N HIS A 386 8.99 14.63 4.80
CA HIS A 386 9.02 13.21 4.45
C HIS A 386 9.93 12.91 3.27
N PHE A 387 9.99 13.81 2.28
CA PHE A 387 10.90 13.67 1.15
C PHE A 387 12.36 13.64 1.61
N GLN A 388 12.76 14.56 2.49
CA GLN A 388 14.12 14.60 3.04
C GLN A 388 14.42 13.39 3.93
N ALA A 389 13.45 12.92 4.73
CA ALA A 389 13.62 11.75 5.58
C ALA A 389 13.82 10.46 4.78
N ALA A 390 13.15 10.33 3.63
CA ALA A 390 13.22 9.16 2.77
C ALA A 390 14.40 9.20 1.78
N GLN A 391 15.11 10.33 1.65
CA GLN A 391 16.35 10.36 0.86
C GLN A 391 17.42 9.49 1.52
N PRO A 392 18.21 8.73 0.72
CA PRO A 392 19.38 8.05 1.23
C PRO A 392 20.32 9.09 1.86
N LYS A 393 20.60 8.96 3.16
CA LYS A 393 21.61 9.78 3.84
C LYS A 393 22.99 9.34 3.31
N ILE A 394 23.42 9.93 2.21
CA ILE A 394 24.81 9.82 1.76
C ILE A 394 25.64 10.51 2.85
N PRO A 395 26.62 9.84 3.47
CA PRO A 395 27.50 10.48 4.43
C PRO A 395 28.21 11.67 3.78
N ASP A 396 28.20 12.84 4.43
CA ASP A 396 28.87 14.05 3.94
C ASP A 396 30.40 13.88 3.76
N ARG A 397 30.95 12.82 4.36
CA ARG A 397 32.33 12.35 4.15
C ARG A 397 32.37 10.83 4.10
N ILE A 398 33.02 10.31 3.06
CA ILE A 398 33.55 8.96 3.05
C ILE A 398 34.86 9.06 3.86
N GLU A 399 34.86 8.57 5.10
CA GLU A 399 36.09 8.43 5.90
C GLU A 399 36.98 7.30 5.39
#